data_AF-A0A017S647-F1
#
_entry.id   AF-A0A017S647-F1
#
_cell.length_a   1.000
_cell.length_b   1.000
_cell.length_c   1.000
_cell.angle_alpha   90.00
_cell.angle_beta   90.00
_cell.angle_gamma   90.00
#
_symmetry.space_group_name_H-M   'P 1'
#
loop_
_entity.id
_entity.type
_entity.pdbx_description
1 polymer ?
#
loop_
_entity_poly.entity_id
_entity_poly.type
_entity_poly.pdbx_seq_one_letter_code
_entity_poly.pdbx_strand_id
1 'polypeptide(L)'
;MSSNHASLDAAATERKARLAKLSALKRKQPEPESLTESRAGDHEMTDAVPDVTTTFLSGRNYDPEARGPKLGFEQTPTDGQITLEQQAAEIARATAEQARKDEEADQPIDLFQLQPKKPNWDLKRDLDEKMKILDVRTDNAIAKLVRQRIENAQRAAKERGSKGESGEEVGIEGEMLVEGIHMREREEEDED
;
A
#
# COMPACT_ATOMS: atom_id res chain seq x y z
N MET A 1 18.28 -43.68 -23.92
CA MET A 1 17.74 -42.71 -22.94
C MET A 1 16.46 -43.18 -22.21
N SER A 2 15.88 -44.36 -22.49
CA SER A 2 14.61 -44.82 -21.89
C SER A 2 14.72 -45.49 -20.51
N SER A 3 15.90 -45.97 -20.12
CA SER A 3 16.10 -46.74 -18.88
C SER A 3 16.02 -45.91 -17.58
N ASN A 4 16.33 -44.62 -17.64
CA ASN A 4 16.30 -43.76 -16.44
C ASN A 4 14.87 -43.44 -16.00
N HIS A 5 13.94 -43.29 -16.94
CA HIS A 5 12.53 -43.00 -16.62
C HIS A 5 11.87 -44.19 -15.89
N ALA A 6 12.16 -45.43 -16.32
CA ALA A 6 11.69 -46.63 -15.64
C ALA A 6 12.23 -46.77 -14.21
N SER A 7 13.48 -46.34 -13.95
CA SER A 7 14.08 -46.32 -12.61
C SER A 7 13.43 -45.27 -11.69
N LEU A 8 13.13 -44.08 -12.22
CA LEU A 8 12.47 -43.02 -11.47
C LEU A 8 11.02 -43.38 -11.13
N ASP A 9 10.28 -43.98 -12.06
CA ASP A 9 8.92 -44.44 -11.81
C ASP A 9 8.89 -45.57 -10.76
N ALA A 10 9.85 -46.51 -10.83
CA ALA A 10 10.01 -47.54 -9.81
C ALA A 10 10.29 -46.92 -8.41
N ALA A 11 11.19 -45.96 -8.31
CA ALA A 11 11.49 -45.26 -7.05
C ALA A 11 10.28 -44.49 -6.48
N ALA A 12 9.47 -43.86 -7.35
CA ALA A 12 8.26 -43.16 -6.94
C ALA A 12 7.21 -44.11 -6.36
N THR A 13 7.02 -45.28 -6.98
CA THR A 13 6.09 -46.31 -6.47
C THR A 13 6.55 -46.89 -5.13
N GLU A 14 7.85 -47.10 -4.94
CA GLU A 14 8.42 -47.58 -3.68
C GLU A 14 8.23 -46.56 -2.54
N ARG A 15 8.47 -45.27 -2.81
CA ARG A 15 8.21 -44.19 -1.84
C ARG A 15 6.74 -44.13 -1.44
N LYS A 16 5.82 -44.24 -2.40
CA LYS A 16 4.37 -44.24 -2.14
C LYS A 16 3.95 -45.44 -1.28
N ALA A 17 4.49 -46.63 -1.59
CA ALA A 17 4.26 -47.83 -0.78
C ALA A 17 4.82 -47.69 0.65
N ARG A 18 6.00 -47.07 0.81
CA ARG A 18 6.60 -46.79 2.12
C ARG A 18 5.75 -45.83 2.94
N LEU A 19 5.25 -44.75 2.33
CA LEU A 19 4.36 -43.80 3.00
C LEU A 19 3.02 -44.43 3.40
N ALA A 20 2.44 -45.29 2.55
CA ALA A 20 1.22 -46.02 2.87
C ALA A 20 1.41 -46.98 4.05
N LYS A 21 2.56 -47.66 4.14
CA LYS A 21 2.90 -48.50 5.30
C LYS A 21 3.01 -47.66 6.58
N LEU A 22 3.63 -46.49 6.51
CA LEU A 22 3.77 -45.58 7.65
C LEU A 22 2.42 -44.97 8.09
N SER A 23 1.54 -44.62 7.15
CA SER A 23 0.21 -44.09 7.48
C SER A 23 -0.70 -45.16 8.10
N ALA A 24 -0.61 -46.41 7.63
CA ALA A 24 -1.31 -47.53 8.24
C ALA A 24 -0.81 -47.84 9.66
N LEU A 25 0.50 -47.65 9.92
CA LEU A 25 1.07 -47.78 11.26
C LEU A 25 0.61 -46.68 12.20
N LYS A 26 0.54 -45.42 11.72
CA LYS A 26 0.00 -44.29 12.48
C LYS A 26 -1.47 -44.48 12.84
N ARG A 27 -2.30 -45.00 11.92
CA ARG A 27 -3.73 -45.30 12.21
C ARG A 27 -3.94 -46.49 13.15
N LYS A 28 -2.93 -47.33 13.38
CA LYS A 28 -2.99 -48.48 14.30
C LYS A 28 -2.39 -48.19 15.68
N GLN A 29 -1.76 -47.04 15.89
CA GLN A 29 -1.51 -46.59 17.25
C GLN A 29 -2.84 -46.11 17.84
N PRO A 30 -3.31 -46.68 18.97
CA PRO A 30 -4.40 -46.07 19.70
C PRO A 30 -3.92 -44.69 20.18
N GLU A 31 -4.68 -43.65 19.89
CA GLU A 31 -4.45 -42.33 20.50
C GLU A 31 -4.55 -42.47 22.03
N PRO A 32 -3.69 -41.80 22.82
CA PRO A 32 -3.92 -41.71 24.25
C PRO A 32 -5.27 -41.03 24.48
N GLU A 33 -6.07 -41.67 25.30
CA GLU A 33 -7.45 -41.31 25.63
C GLU A 33 -7.61 -39.81 25.84
N SER A 34 -8.51 -39.21 25.06
CA SER A 34 -9.16 -37.97 25.43
C SER A 34 -10.01 -38.26 26.67
N LEU A 35 -9.46 -37.88 27.84
CA LEU A 35 -10.20 -37.78 29.09
C LEU A 35 -11.37 -36.82 28.88
N THR A 36 -12.53 -37.41 28.55
CA THR A 36 -13.82 -36.74 28.60
C THR A 36 -14.22 -36.71 30.07
N GLU A 37 -13.87 -35.60 30.70
CA GLU A 37 -14.17 -35.29 32.08
C GLU A 37 -15.70 -35.23 32.27
N SER A 38 -16.21 -36.15 33.07
CA SER A 38 -17.59 -36.17 33.52
C SER A 38 -17.69 -35.31 34.79
N ARG A 39 -18.32 -34.13 34.67
CA ARG A 39 -19.15 -33.46 35.68
C ARG A 39 -18.66 -33.44 37.15
N ALA A 40 -18.10 -32.31 37.55
CA ALA A 40 -18.50 -31.52 38.72
C ALA A 40 -18.13 -30.06 38.37
N GLY A 41 -19.04 -29.10 38.28
CA GLY A 41 -19.90 -28.67 39.37
C GLY A 41 -19.15 -27.60 40.16
N ASP A 42 -19.38 -26.34 39.78
CA ASP A 42 -19.08 -25.10 40.50
C ASP A 42 -17.68 -24.47 40.34
N HIS A 43 -17.62 -23.42 39.52
CA HIS A 43 -17.05 -22.14 39.95
C HIS A 43 -17.62 -21.03 39.09
N GLU A 44 -18.71 -20.45 39.58
CA GLU A 44 -19.21 -19.18 39.11
C GLU A 44 -18.15 -18.09 39.26
N MET A 45 -18.22 -17.14 38.33
CA MET A 45 -17.59 -15.84 38.41
C MET A 45 -18.08 -15.13 39.69
N THR A 46 -17.25 -15.09 40.73
CA THR A 46 -17.51 -14.25 41.91
C THR A 46 -16.25 -13.53 42.35
N ASP A 47 -16.30 -12.20 42.25
CA ASP A 47 -15.71 -11.18 43.12
C ASP A 47 -14.43 -11.52 43.91
N ALA A 48 -13.37 -10.78 43.59
CA ALA A 48 -12.59 -9.91 44.48
C ALA A 48 -12.59 -10.17 46.02
N VAL A 49 -12.38 -11.41 46.45
CA VAL A 49 -11.89 -11.74 47.81
C VAL A 49 -10.53 -12.40 47.69
N PRO A 50 -9.53 -12.01 48.50
CA PRO A 50 -8.21 -12.63 48.43
C PRO A 50 -8.34 -14.11 48.82
N ASP A 51 -8.06 -14.99 47.86
CA ASP A 51 -8.08 -16.43 48.08
C ASP A 51 -7.03 -16.76 49.15
N VAL A 52 -7.53 -17.21 50.32
CA VAL A 52 -6.75 -17.44 51.54
C VAL A 52 -5.62 -18.46 51.29
N THR A 53 -5.77 -19.29 50.26
CA THR A 53 -4.77 -20.26 49.82
C THR A 53 -3.48 -19.58 49.36
N THR A 54 -3.55 -18.41 48.70
CA THR A 54 -2.38 -17.64 48.25
C THR A 54 -1.59 -17.04 49.42
N THR A 55 -2.26 -16.81 50.56
CA THR A 55 -1.66 -16.23 51.77
C THR A 55 -0.95 -17.28 52.63
N PHE A 56 -1.45 -18.52 52.65
CA PHE A 56 -0.94 -19.58 53.53
C PHE A 56 -0.14 -20.68 52.81
N LEU A 57 -0.35 -20.91 51.51
CA LEU A 57 0.46 -21.82 50.70
C LEU A 57 1.46 -21.01 49.86
N SER A 58 2.66 -20.83 50.39
CA SER A 58 3.75 -20.27 49.58
C SER A 58 4.07 -21.27 48.47
N GLY A 59 3.72 -20.97 47.22
CA GLY A 59 4.05 -21.75 46.03
C GLY A 59 5.56 -21.68 45.74
N ARG A 60 6.38 -22.33 46.58
CA ARG A 60 7.85 -22.24 46.60
C ARG A 60 8.53 -22.54 45.26
N ASN A 61 7.82 -23.11 44.29
CA ASN A 61 8.22 -23.27 42.89
C ASN A 61 7.02 -23.39 41.92
N TYR A 62 5.80 -23.01 42.32
CA TYR A 62 4.60 -23.18 41.50
C TYR A 62 3.87 -21.84 41.39
N ASP A 63 3.52 -21.48 40.16
CA ASP A 63 2.68 -20.32 39.87
C ASP A 63 1.23 -20.79 39.66
N PRO A 64 0.29 -20.41 40.54
CA PRO A 64 -1.11 -20.80 40.42
C PRO A 64 -1.80 -20.22 39.18
N GLU A 65 -1.34 -19.07 38.65
CA GLU A 65 -1.95 -18.45 37.48
C GLU A 65 -1.54 -19.18 36.19
N ALA A 66 -0.25 -19.41 36.02
CA ALA A 66 0.30 -20.18 34.89
C ALA A 66 0.11 -21.70 35.05
N ARG A 67 -0.40 -22.16 36.19
CA ARG A 67 -0.50 -23.57 36.61
C ARG A 67 0.78 -24.38 36.32
N GLY A 68 1.94 -23.79 36.52
CA GLY A 68 3.22 -24.34 36.08
C GLY A 68 4.37 -24.04 37.04
N PRO A 69 5.58 -24.58 36.76
CA PRO A 69 6.77 -24.23 37.50
C PRO A 69 7.02 -22.72 37.45
N LYS A 70 7.26 -22.11 38.61
CA LYS A 70 7.60 -20.68 38.72
C LYS A 70 8.94 -20.45 38.01
N LEU A 71 8.86 -19.92 36.80
CA LEU A 71 10.02 -19.56 36.01
C LEU A 71 10.61 -18.30 36.65
N GLY A 72 11.91 -18.31 36.99
CA GLY A 72 12.57 -17.23 37.74
C GLY A 72 12.69 -15.89 37.00
N PHE A 73 11.97 -15.73 35.88
CA PHE A 73 11.89 -14.53 35.08
C PHE A 73 10.43 -14.29 34.70
N GLU A 74 9.92 -13.10 35.02
CA GLU A 74 8.56 -12.68 34.65
C GLU A 74 8.48 -12.22 33.20
N GLN A 75 9.60 -11.78 32.64
CA GLN A 75 9.75 -11.33 31.26
C GLN A 75 10.82 -12.17 30.57
N THR A 76 10.57 -12.54 29.32
CA THR A 76 11.60 -13.18 28.51
C THR A 76 12.74 -12.19 28.29
N PRO A 77 14.02 -12.63 28.25
CA PRO A 77 15.14 -11.72 27.99
C PRO A 77 15.07 -10.98 26.65
N THR A 78 14.15 -11.39 25.78
CA THR A 78 13.91 -10.83 24.45
C THR A 78 12.74 -9.84 24.44
N ASP A 79 11.98 -9.73 25.54
CA ASP A 79 10.85 -8.81 25.64
C ASP A 79 11.34 -7.36 25.53
N GLY A 80 10.85 -6.66 24.49
CA GLY A 80 11.19 -5.26 24.21
C GLY A 80 12.36 -5.04 23.25
N GLN A 81 13.05 -6.10 22.81
CA GLN A 81 14.07 -5.99 21.76
C GLN A 81 13.50 -6.44 20.42
N ILE A 82 13.73 -5.62 19.38
CA ILE A 82 13.36 -5.98 18.01
C ILE A 82 14.28 -7.13 17.57
N THR A 83 13.71 -8.31 17.40
CA THR A 83 14.48 -9.48 16.95
C THR A 83 14.66 -9.46 15.43
N LEU A 84 15.72 -10.11 14.95
CA LEU A 84 15.92 -10.33 13.52
C LEU A 84 14.75 -11.09 12.89
N GLU A 85 14.13 -12.00 13.64
CA GLU A 85 12.95 -12.74 13.20
C GLU A 85 11.74 -11.82 12.98
N GLN A 86 11.52 -10.84 13.87
CA GLN A 86 10.46 -9.84 13.69
C GLN A 86 10.71 -8.96 12.47
N GLN A 87 11.94 -8.48 12.27
CA GLN A 87 12.29 -7.68 11.09
C GLN A 87 12.17 -8.48 9.79
N ALA A 88 12.61 -9.74 9.79
CA ALA A 88 12.47 -10.62 8.65
C ALA A 88 10.99 -10.89 8.33
N ALA A 89 10.15 -11.06 9.35
CA ALA A 89 8.71 -11.22 9.17
C ALA A 89 8.05 -9.94 8.62
N GLU A 90 8.47 -8.76 9.06
CA GLU A 90 7.99 -7.48 8.50
C GLU A 90 8.39 -7.31 7.04
N ILE A 91 9.65 -7.58 6.69
CA ILE A 91 10.14 -7.52 5.30
C ILE A 91 9.38 -8.53 4.44
N ALA A 92 9.17 -9.76 4.92
CA ALA A 92 8.39 -10.77 4.20
C ALA A 92 6.95 -10.32 3.96
N ARG A 93 6.29 -9.70 4.96
CA ARG A 93 4.94 -9.12 4.81
C ARG A 93 4.93 -7.98 3.79
N ALA A 94 5.84 -7.03 3.90
CA ALA A 94 5.95 -5.91 2.97
C ALA A 94 6.19 -6.39 1.52
N THR A 95 7.03 -7.42 1.35
CA THR A 95 7.33 -8.00 0.03
C THR A 95 6.11 -8.73 -0.53
N ALA A 96 5.38 -9.47 0.30
CA ALA A 96 4.14 -10.13 -0.11
C ALA A 96 3.04 -9.12 -0.47
N GLU A 97 2.91 -8.02 0.27
CA GLU A 97 1.96 -6.94 -0.06
C GLU A 97 2.34 -6.24 -1.37
N GLN A 98 3.63 -5.98 -1.60
CA GLN A 98 4.08 -5.39 -2.86
C GLN A 98 3.83 -6.35 -4.03
N ALA A 99 4.16 -7.63 -3.89
CA ALA A 99 3.88 -8.64 -4.91
C ALA A 99 2.38 -8.74 -5.21
N ARG A 100 1.52 -8.70 -4.18
CA ARG A 100 0.06 -8.67 -4.38
C ARG A 100 -0.43 -7.41 -5.10
N LYS A 101 0.15 -6.24 -4.80
CA LYS A 101 -0.16 -5.00 -5.53
C LYS A 101 0.30 -5.06 -6.98
N ASP A 102 1.45 -5.68 -7.23
CA ASP A 102 2.00 -5.87 -8.57
C ASP A 102 1.16 -6.90 -9.35
N GLU A 103 0.66 -7.97 -8.72
CA GLU A 103 -0.29 -8.94 -9.30
C GLU A 103 -1.68 -8.31 -9.54
N GLU A 104 -2.16 -7.45 -8.64
CA GLU A 104 -3.38 -6.66 -8.88
C GLU A 104 -3.16 -5.62 -9.99
N ALA A 105 -1.90 -5.20 -10.19
CA ALA A 105 -1.43 -4.39 -11.30
C ALA A 105 -0.97 -5.21 -12.52
N ASP A 106 -1.13 -6.56 -12.53
CA ASP A 106 -1.16 -7.41 -13.73
C ASP A 106 -2.46 -7.12 -14.52
N GLN A 107 -2.73 -5.84 -14.71
CA GLN A 107 -3.43 -5.33 -15.86
C GLN A 107 -2.78 -5.97 -17.09
N PRO A 108 -3.58 -6.38 -18.09
CA PRO A 108 -3.05 -6.94 -19.33
C PRO A 108 -1.94 -6.02 -19.82
N ILE A 109 -0.72 -6.56 -19.97
CA ILE A 109 0.47 -5.81 -20.39
C ILE A 109 0.06 -4.97 -21.59
N ASP A 110 -0.05 -3.67 -21.38
CA ASP A 110 -0.54 -2.80 -22.43
C ASP A 110 0.55 -2.70 -23.49
N LEU A 111 0.27 -3.40 -24.60
CA LEU A 111 1.16 -3.59 -25.74
C LEU A 111 1.60 -2.25 -26.32
N PHE A 112 0.90 -1.15 -26.04
CA PHE A 112 1.27 0.20 -26.46
C PHE A 112 2.38 0.83 -25.60
N GLN A 113 2.54 0.49 -24.30
CA GLN A 113 3.75 0.95 -23.56
C GLN A 113 5.00 0.15 -23.92
N LEU A 114 4.85 -1.11 -24.34
CA LEU A 114 5.97 -1.98 -24.72
C LEU A 114 6.52 -1.68 -26.12
N GLN A 115 5.84 -0.84 -26.91
CA GLN A 115 6.34 -0.39 -28.20
C GLN A 115 7.66 0.38 -28.04
N PRO A 116 8.61 0.22 -29.00
CA PRO A 116 9.84 0.99 -28.99
C PRO A 116 9.52 2.48 -29.01
N LYS A 117 10.03 3.21 -28.01
CA LYS A 117 9.86 4.66 -27.92
C LYS A 117 10.61 5.35 -29.06
N LYS A 118 10.23 6.59 -29.37
CA LYS A 118 10.92 7.41 -30.38
C LYS A 118 12.41 7.54 -30.04
N PRO A 119 13.34 7.57 -31.01
CA PRO A 119 14.76 7.69 -30.73
C PRO A 119 15.15 8.92 -29.89
N ASN A 120 14.35 10.00 -29.95
CA ASN A 120 14.57 11.23 -29.20
C ASN A 120 13.90 11.26 -27.81
N TRP A 121 13.26 10.18 -27.38
CA TRP A 121 12.48 10.19 -26.14
C TRP A 121 13.35 10.46 -24.90
N ASP A 122 14.57 9.92 -24.90
CA ASP A 122 15.52 10.09 -23.81
C ASP A 122 16.09 11.51 -23.79
N LEU A 123 16.43 12.05 -24.97
CA LEU A 123 16.84 13.45 -25.12
C LEU A 123 15.76 14.41 -24.62
N LYS A 124 14.49 14.12 -24.91
CA LYS A 124 13.37 14.91 -24.42
C LYS A 124 13.27 14.84 -22.90
N ARG A 125 13.39 13.65 -22.31
CA ARG A 125 13.34 13.46 -20.85
C ARG A 125 14.46 14.24 -20.14
N ASP A 126 15.68 14.14 -20.64
CA ASP A 126 16.84 14.84 -20.07
C ASP A 126 16.72 16.36 -20.23
N LEU A 127 16.16 16.82 -21.36
CA LEU A 127 15.87 18.24 -21.57
C LEU A 127 14.79 18.72 -20.61
N ASP A 128 13.68 17.99 -20.50
CA ASP A 128 12.56 18.30 -19.62
C ASP A 128 13.08 18.41 -18.17
N GLU A 129 13.95 17.51 -17.71
CA GLU A 129 14.56 17.59 -16.37
C GLU A 129 15.39 18.86 -16.14
N LYS A 130 16.19 19.27 -17.14
CA LYS A 130 16.98 20.52 -17.06
C LYS A 130 16.10 21.76 -17.11
N MET A 131 14.97 21.70 -17.82
CA MET A 131 14.05 22.81 -17.99
C MET A 131 13.12 23.02 -16.80
N LYS A 132 12.83 22.00 -15.98
CA LYS A 132 11.94 22.08 -14.79
C LYS A 132 12.05 23.37 -13.97
N ILE A 133 13.28 23.79 -13.63
CA ILE A 133 13.49 25.00 -12.81
C ILE A 133 13.20 26.27 -13.61
N LEU A 134 13.56 26.28 -14.89
CA LEU A 134 13.34 27.41 -15.77
C LEU A 134 11.85 27.56 -16.12
N ASP A 135 11.13 26.46 -16.31
CA ASP A 135 9.71 26.45 -16.59
C ASP A 135 8.92 27.09 -15.45
N VAL A 136 9.21 26.72 -14.19
CA VAL A 136 8.58 27.36 -13.01
C VAL A 136 8.84 28.87 -12.99
N ARG A 137 10.05 29.32 -13.34
CA ARG A 137 10.36 30.77 -13.38
C ARG A 137 9.65 31.46 -14.55
N THR A 138 9.54 30.78 -15.68
CA THR A 138 8.87 31.26 -16.89
C THR A 138 7.38 31.40 -16.63
N ASP A 139 6.75 30.40 -16.02
CA ASP A 139 5.34 30.43 -15.62
C ASP A 139 5.05 31.56 -14.64
N ASN A 140 5.93 31.75 -13.64
CA ASN A 140 5.82 32.88 -12.71
C ASN A 140 5.98 34.24 -13.41
N ALA A 141 6.86 34.34 -14.41
CA ALA A 141 7.04 35.56 -15.19
C ALA A 141 5.82 35.83 -16.08
N ILE A 142 5.27 34.79 -16.74
CA ILE A 142 4.03 34.86 -17.52
C ILE A 142 2.88 35.32 -16.62
N ALA A 143 2.71 34.73 -15.43
CA ALA A 143 1.68 35.14 -14.47
C ALA A 143 1.80 36.62 -14.07
N LYS A 144 3.03 37.11 -13.85
CA LYS A 144 3.27 38.54 -13.57
C LYS A 144 2.89 39.44 -14.75
N LEU A 145 3.27 39.05 -15.98
CA LEU A 145 2.93 39.81 -17.19
C LEU A 145 1.42 39.84 -17.43
N VAL A 146 0.74 38.71 -17.27
CA VAL A 146 -0.72 38.61 -17.39
C VAL A 146 -1.40 39.51 -16.35
N ARG A 147 -0.94 39.46 -15.09
CA ARG A 147 -1.45 40.35 -14.04
C ARG A 147 -1.28 41.83 -14.40
N GLN A 148 -0.09 42.23 -14.86
CA GLN A 148 0.17 43.61 -15.28
C GLN A 148 -0.71 44.03 -16.47
N ARG A 149 -0.92 43.14 -17.45
CA ARG A 149 -1.80 43.40 -18.59
C ARG A 149 -3.24 43.61 -18.14
N ILE A 150 -3.76 42.76 -17.25
CA ILE A 150 -5.11 42.90 -16.70
C ILE A 150 -5.25 44.18 -15.88
N GLU A 151 -4.29 44.49 -15.00
CA GLU A 151 -4.31 45.72 -14.20
C GLU A 151 -4.26 46.98 -15.10
N ASN A 152 -3.46 46.97 -16.16
CA ASN A 152 -3.39 48.07 -17.12
C ASN A 152 -4.69 48.21 -17.92
N ALA A 153 -5.29 47.10 -18.37
CA ALA A 153 -6.58 47.10 -19.04
C ALA A 153 -7.69 47.65 -18.12
N GLN A 154 -7.71 47.23 -16.85
CA GLN A 154 -8.65 47.76 -15.85
C GLN A 154 -8.43 49.25 -15.55
N ARG A 155 -7.18 49.71 -15.47
CA ARG A 155 -6.87 51.15 -15.30
C ARG A 155 -7.32 51.94 -16.51
N ALA A 156 -7.02 51.49 -17.72
CA ALA A 156 -7.47 52.13 -18.96
C ALA A 156 -9.01 52.17 -19.05
N ALA A 157 -9.70 51.09 -18.67
CA ALA A 157 -11.17 51.07 -18.59
C ALA A 157 -11.71 52.05 -17.55
N LYS A 158 -11.08 52.15 -16.37
CA LYS A 158 -11.45 53.14 -15.33
C LYS A 158 -11.20 54.59 -15.76
N GLU A 159 -10.08 54.87 -16.44
CA GLU A 159 -9.77 56.20 -16.97
C GLU A 159 -10.74 56.60 -18.08
N ARG A 160 -11.15 55.64 -18.95
CA ARG A 160 -12.20 55.86 -19.95
C ARG A 160 -13.56 56.06 -19.29
N GLY A 161 -13.91 55.28 -18.27
CA GLY A 161 -15.15 55.42 -17.49
C GLY A 161 -15.21 56.71 -16.66
N SER A 162 -14.08 57.28 -16.26
CA SER A 162 -14.01 58.57 -15.56
C SER A 162 -14.31 59.77 -16.46
N LYS A 163 -14.26 59.63 -17.79
CA LYS A 163 -14.46 60.73 -18.74
C LYS A 163 -15.86 60.73 -19.40
N GLY A 164 -16.70 59.73 -19.08
CA GLY A 164 -18.07 59.63 -19.53
C GLY A 164 -19.03 59.57 -18.34
N GLU A 165 -19.68 60.69 -18.07
CA GLU A 165 -20.89 60.72 -17.23
C GLU A 165 -21.97 59.83 -17.88
N SER A 166 -22.70 59.07 -17.05
CA SER A 166 -23.93 58.31 -17.36
C SER A 166 -23.79 56.97 -18.10
N GLY A 167 -23.84 55.89 -17.30
CA GLY A 167 -24.70 54.72 -17.55
C GLY A 167 -24.32 53.75 -18.67
N GLU A 168 -23.68 52.63 -18.32
CA GLU A 168 -24.19 51.25 -18.47
C GLU A 168 -23.03 50.29 -18.18
N GLU A 169 -23.22 49.44 -17.18
CA GLU A 169 -22.31 48.39 -16.75
C GLU A 169 -22.29 47.28 -17.82
N VAL A 170 -21.64 47.52 -18.95
CA VAL A 170 -21.36 46.46 -19.92
C VAL A 170 -20.04 45.81 -19.51
N GLY A 171 -20.19 44.71 -18.76
CA GLY A 171 -19.11 43.98 -18.12
C GLY A 171 -18.01 43.55 -19.08
N ILE A 172 -16.80 43.49 -18.52
CA ILE A 172 -15.53 43.01 -19.10
C ILE A 172 -15.67 41.68 -19.87
N GLU A 173 -16.71 40.89 -19.59
CA GLU A 173 -17.07 39.65 -20.26
C GLU A 173 -17.40 39.81 -21.76
N GLY A 174 -17.92 40.97 -22.18
CA GLY A 174 -18.25 41.22 -23.59
C GLY A 174 -17.03 41.37 -24.49
N GLU A 175 -15.98 42.05 -24.04
CA GLU A 175 -14.76 42.26 -24.82
C GLU A 175 -13.96 40.96 -24.96
N MET A 176 -13.90 40.14 -23.90
CA MET A 176 -13.26 38.82 -23.94
C MET A 176 -13.98 37.82 -24.86
N LEU A 177 -15.32 37.89 -24.91
CA LEU A 177 -16.12 37.06 -25.83
C LEU A 177 -15.88 37.46 -27.30
N VAL A 178 -15.77 38.77 -27.58
CA VAL A 178 -15.50 39.28 -28.93
C VAL A 178 -14.08 38.94 -29.38
N GLU A 179 -13.09 39.01 -28.49
CA GLU A 179 -11.71 38.61 -28.79
C GLU A 179 -11.59 37.08 -29.03
N GLY A 180 -12.34 36.28 -28.26
CA GLY A 180 -12.42 34.83 -28.46
C GLY A 180 -13.11 34.43 -29.77
N ILE A 181 -14.03 35.23 -30.29
CA ILE A 181 -14.65 35.01 -31.61
C ILE A 181 -13.66 35.33 -32.74
N HIS A 182 -12.94 36.45 -32.66
CA HIS A 182 -11.94 36.83 -33.67
C HIS A 182 -10.76 35.85 -33.75
N MET A 183 -10.40 35.21 -32.62
CA MET A 183 -9.35 34.20 -32.62
C MET A 183 -9.80 32.91 -33.30
N ARG A 184 -11.06 32.52 -33.10
CA ARG A 184 -11.64 31.35 -33.77
C ARG A 184 -11.79 31.57 -35.28
N GLU A 185 -12.25 32.74 -35.72
CA GLU A 185 -12.31 33.07 -37.15
C GLU A 185 -10.92 32.99 -37.82
N ARG A 186 -9.87 33.42 -37.12
CA ARG A 186 -8.50 33.35 -37.66
C ARG A 186 -7.97 31.92 -37.73
N GLU A 187 -8.29 31.09 -36.74
CA GLU A 187 -7.93 29.67 -36.76
C GLU A 187 -8.68 28.91 -37.87
N GLU A 188 -9.94 29.28 -38.15
CA GLU A 188 -10.73 28.72 -39.26
C GLU A 188 -10.17 29.14 -40.65
N GLU A 189 -9.70 30.38 -40.81
CA GLU A 189 -9.04 30.84 -42.05
C GLU A 189 -7.68 30.16 -42.31
N ASP A 190 -6.96 29.75 -41.27
CA ASP A 190 -5.66 29.08 -41.40
C ASP A 190 -5.79 27.55 -41.64
N GLU A 191 -6.99 26.97 -41.47
CA GLU A 191 -7.28 25.54 -41.66
C GLU A 191 -7.85 25.16 -43.05
N ASP A 192 -8.26 26.14 -43.88
CA ASP A 192 -8.71 25.97 -45.28
C ASP A 192 -7.58 26.14 -46.32
#